data_AF-A0A9R1BW27-F1
#
_entry.id   AF-A0A9R1BW27-F1
#
_cell.length_a   1.000
_cell.length_b   1.000
_cell.length_c   1.000
_cell.angle_alpha   90.00
_cell.angle_beta   90.00
_cell.angle_gamma   90.00
#
_symmetry.space_group_name_H-M   'P 1'
#
loop_
_entity.id
_entity.type
_entity.pdbx_description
1 polymer ?
#
loop_
_entity_poly.entity_id
_entity_poly.type
_entity_poly.pdbx_seq_one_letter_code
_entity_poly.pdbx_strand_id
1 'polypeptide(L)'
;MIRVSSRDFLNKNDRHKALLAMAVGISQMQNVDVMARKFLNESYTVMLFHYDGNVDGWRSLEWSDKAIHIVAPNQTKWWFAKRFLHPSVVAIYDFIFLWDEDLGVENFDPRRYIDIMVSEGLEITQPALDPDLSTDIHHRITIRNKMTKVHRRVYDNRSSMNCSDDSKGPPCTGWVEGMAPVFSRAAWKCVWHLIQNDLIHGWGLDMKLGYCAQGDRAEKVGVIDSEYVVHQGIPSLGGPSDTSKLPRRSLDLRTHIRRQSSAELEKFKERWEKAVREDDEWMDPFDA
;
A
#
# COMPACT_ATOMS: atom_id res chain seq x y z
N MET A 1 -16.86 33.06 25.02
CA MET A 1 -16.66 33.06 23.55
C MET A 1 -15.20 33.38 23.29
N ILE A 2 -14.35 32.36 23.22
CA ILE A 2 -12.91 32.54 22.98
C ILE A 2 -12.69 32.36 21.48
N ARG A 3 -12.37 33.45 20.78
CA ARG A 3 -11.92 33.41 19.39
C ARG A 3 -10.43 33.04 19.40
N VAL A 4 -10.11 31.84 18.95
CA VAL A 4 -8.74 31.49 18.58
C VAL A 4 -8.55 31.87 17.11
N SER A 5 -7.73 32.88 16.88
CA SER A 5 -7.26 33.26 15.54
C SER A 5 -6.18 32.27 15.12
N SER A 6 -6.50 31.29 14.27
CA SER A 6 -5.47 30.55 13.54
C SER A 6 -4.88 31.47 12.48
N ARG A 7 -3.73 32.05 12.82
CA ARG A 7 -2.67 32.29 11.84
C ARG A 7 -1.59 31.28 12.18
N ASP A 8 -1.72 30.08 11.64
CA ASP A 8 -0.65 29.11 11.69
C ASP A 8 0.51 29.66 10.86
N PHE A 9 1.53 30.13 11.58
CA PHE A 9 2.85 30.35 11.01
C PHE A 9 3.35 28.98 10.54
N LEU A 10 3.30 28.75 9.23
CA LEU A 10 3.98 27.64 8.58
C LEU A 10 5.48 27.78 8.88
N ASN A 11 5.92 27.12 9.95
CA ASN A 11 7.32 26.96 10.24
C ASN A 11 7.89 26.07 9.14
N LYS A 12 8.80 26.62 8.33
CA LYS A 12 9.51 25.96 7.22
C LYS A 12 10.35 24.73 7.63
N ASN A 13 10.20 24.24 8.86
CA ASN A 13 11.04 23.23 9.51
C ASN A 13 10.25 22.04 10.10
N ASP A 14 8.92 21.98 10.00
CA ASP A 14 8.20 20.76 10.38
C ASP A 14 8.28 19.76 9.23
N ARG A 15 9.20 18.80 9.34
CA ARG A 15 9.21 17.63 8.45
C ARG A 15 7.98 16.80 8.76
N HIS A 16 7.28 16.37 7.71
CA HIS A 16 6.20 15.41 7.84
C HIS A 16 6.69 14.13 8.53
N LYS A 17 5.90 13.60 9.45
CA LYS A 17 6.21 12.33 10.11
C LYS A 17 5.66 11.19 9.26
N ALA A 18 6.50 10.22 8.93
CA ALA A 18 6.07 9.06 8.16
C ALA A 18 6.45 7.74 8.84
N LEU A 19 5.63 6.72 8.57
CA LEU A 19 5.84 5.34 8.98
C LEU A 19 5.94 4.46 7.73
N LEU A 20 7.02 3.68 7.63
CA LEU A 20 7.11 2.53 6.74
C LEU A 20 6.76 1.27 7.51
N ALA A 21 5.68 0.60 7.13
CA ALA A 21 5.25 -0.68 7.65
C ALA A 21 5.32 -1.75 6.56
N MET A 22 6.01 -2.86 6.82
CA MET A 22 6.20 -3.93 5.83
C MET A 22 6.04 -5.31 6.46
N ALA A 23 5.40 -6.23 5.73
CA ALA A 23 5.48 -7.65 6.07
C ALA A 23 6.78 -8.23 5.53
N VAL A 24 7.61 -8.76 6.41
CA VAL A 24 8.99 -9.15 6.08
C VAL A 24 9.35 -10.57 6.49
N GLY A 25 10.23 -11.18 5.68
CA GLY A 25 10.89 -12.44 5.94
C GLY A 25 12.40 -12.33 5.74
N ILE A 26 13.16 -13.17 6.43
CA ILE A 26 14.62 -13.15 6.44
C ILE A 26 15.23 -13.36 5.05
N SER A 27 14.52 -14.07 4.15
CA SER A 27 14.96 -14.29 2.78
C SER A 27 15.07 -13.01 1.96
N GLN A 28 14.33 -11.96 2.32
CA GLN A 28 14.33 -10.67 1.64
C GLN A 28 15.07 -9.58 2.41
N MET A 29 15.84 -9.96 3.44
CA MET A 29 16.52 -9.03 4.35
C MET A 29 17.38 -7.99 3.60
N GLN A 30 18.10 -8.37 2.52
CA GLN A 30 18.91 -7.39 1.78
C GLN A 30 18.05 -6.33 1.08
N ASN A 31 16.91 -6.71 0.49
CA ASN A 31 16.03 -5.76 -0.18
C ASN A 31 15.40 -4.80 0.84
N VAL A 32 14.97 -5.34 1.99
CA VAL A 32 14.44 -4.54 3.10
C VAL A 32 15.50 -3.63 3.72
N ASP A 33 16.77 -4.04 3.79
CA ASP A 33 17.87 -3.18 4.26
C ASP A 33 18.00 -1.90 3.41
N VAL A 34 17.96 -2.05 2.08
CA VAL A 34 18.02 -0.90 1.16
C VAL A 34 16.82 0.03 1.37
N MET A 35 15.61 -0.54 1.51
CA MET A 35 14.39 0.25 1.79
C MET A 35 14.45 0.97 3.13
N ALA A 36 14.69 0.24 4.22
CA ALA A 36 14.68 0.80 5.57
C ALA A 36 15.71 1.92 5.73
N ARG A 37 16.91 1.78 5.16
CA ARG A 37 17.95 2.83 5.21
C ARG A 37 17.48 4.14 4.58
N LYS A 38 16.76 4.11 3.44
CA LYS A 38 16.24 5.33 2.81
C LYS A 38 15.26 6.07 3.72
N PHE A 39 14.35 5.35 4.36
CA PHE A 39 13.36 5.96 5.27
C PHE A 39 14.00 6.47 6.56
N LEU A 40 14.92 5.69 7.14
CA LEU A 40 15.63 6.09 8.37
C LEU A 40 16.54 7.30 8.16
N ASN A 41 17.14 7.45 6.98
CA ASN A 41 17.95 8.65 6.64
C ASN A 41 17.11 9.93 6.64
N GLU A 42 15.81 9.83 6.32
CA GLU A 42 14.85 10.94 6.44
C GLU A 42 14.25 11.09 7.84
N SER A 43 14.73 10.30 8.81
CA SER A 43 14.22 10.23 10.18
C SER A 43 12.76 9.75 10.28
N TYR A 44 12.34 8.90 9.34
CA TYR A 44 11.04 8.23 9.38
C TYR A 44 11.10 6.94 10.17
N THR A 45 9.96 6.51 10.72
CA THR A 45 9.88 5.28 11.50
C THR A 45 9.74 4.06 10.58
N VAL A 46 10.44 2.98 10.91
CA VAL A 46 10.33 1.70 10.23
C VAL A 46 9.72 0.68 11.19
N MET A 47 8.71 -0.06 10.71
CA MET A 47 8.01 -1.11 11.43
C MET A 47 8.00 -2.38 10.57
N LEU A 48 8.59 -3.44 11.09
CA LEU A 48 8.75 -4.72 10.41
C LEU A 48 7.80 -5.75 11.03
N PHE A 49 6.94 -6.34 10.19
CA PHE A 49 6.04 -7.41 10.55
C PHE A 49 6.63 -8.76 10.14
N HIS A 50 7.27 -9.45 11.08
CA HIS A 50 7.94 -10.73 10.84
C HIS A 50 6.92 -11.86 10.74
N TYR A 51 6.58 -12.24 9.51
CA TYR A 51 5.67 -13.36 9.25
C TYR A 51 6.37 -14.71 9.37
N ASP A 52 7.69 -14.75 9.31
CA ASP A 52 8.50 -15.98 9.39
C ASP A 52 9.01 -16.29 10.81
N GLY A 53 8.78 -15.37 11.75
CA GLY A 53 9.23 -15.50 13.14
C GLY A 53 10.71 -15.21 13.39
N ASN A 54 11.50 -14.90 12.37
CA ASN A 54 12.95 -14.78 12.49
C ASN A 54 13.38 -13.34 12.76
N VAL A 55 13.23 -12.88 14.01
CA VAL A 55 13.68 -11.53 14.41
C VAL A 55 15.19 -11.47 14.64
N ASP A 56 15.76 -12.51 15.24
CA ASP A 56 17.18 -12.49 15.66
C ASP A 56 18.13 -12.36 14.46
N GLY A 57 17.76 -12.88 13.28
CA GLY A 57 18.55 -12.71 12.06
C GLY A 57 18.74 -11.25 11.63
N TRP A 58 17.79 -10.37 11.95
CA TRP A 58 17.84 -8.95 11.61
C TRP A 58 18.77 -8.14 12.50
N ARG A 59 19.22 -8.69 13.63
CA ARG A 59 20.17 -7.99 14.53
C ARG A 59 21.53 -7.74 13.89
N SER A 60 21.82 -8.40 12.78
CA SER A 60 23.02 -8.15 11.98
C SER A 60 23.02 -6.78 11.28
N LEU A 61 21.85 -6.16 11.12
CA LEU A 61 21.72 -4.83 10.53
C LEU A 61 21.83 -3.75 11.61
N GLU A 62 22.76 -2.81 11.45
CA GLU A 62 23.06 -1.75 12.43
C GLU A 62 21.88 -0.85 12.81
N TRP A 63 20.86 -0.75 11.94
CA TRP A 63 19.68 0.07 12.20
C TRP A 63 18.52 -0.71 12.80
N SER A 64 18.64 -2.03 12.93
CA SER A 64 17.55 -2.92 13.36
C SER A 64 16.99 -2.53 14.72
N ASP A 65 17.85 -2.13 15.67
CA ASP A 65 17.46 -1.65 16.99
C ASP A 65 16.65 -0.33 16.98
N LYS A 66 16.67 0.42 15.88
CA LYS A 66 15.86 1.62 15.67
C LYS A 66 14.49 1.32 15.06
N ALA A 67 14.28 0.12 14.55
CA ALA A 67 13.02 -0.30 13.96
C ALA A 67 12.09 -0.92 15.01
N ILE A 68 10.79 -0.85 14.74
CA ILE A 68 9.77 -1.54 15.54
C ILE A 68 9.60 -2.94 14.94
N HIS A 69 9.83 -3.99 15.73
CA HIS A 69 9.62 -5.36 15.29
C HIS A 69 8.35 -5.95 15.91
N ILE A 70 7.48 -6.50 15.07
CA ILE A 70 6.27 -7.20 15.48
C ILE A 70 6.30 -8.59 14.87
N VAL A 71 5.99 -9.61 15.66
CA VAL A 71 6.09 -11.01 15.23
C VAL A 71 4.74 -11.68 15.36
N ALA A 72 4.27 -12.25 14.25
CA ALA A 72 3.15 -13.17 14.24
C ALA A 72 3.36 -14.16 13.10
N PRO A 73 3.79 -15.41 13.39
CA PRO A 73 4.11 -16.37 12.35
C PRO A 73 2.92 -16.67 11.44
N ASN A 74 3.20 -16.83 10.15
CA ASN A 74 2.24 -17.17 9.09
C ASN A 74 1.07 -16.19 8.97
N GLN A 75 1.30 -14.91 9.25
CA GLN A 75 0.33 -13.84 9.03
C GLN A 75 0.74 -12.94 7.86
N THR A 76 -0.24 -12.25 7.27
CA THR A 76 -0.07 -11.40 6.09
C THR A 76 -0.02 -9.92 6.45
N LYS A 77 0.44 -9.09 5.49
CA LYS A 77 0.50 -7.63 5.60
C LYS A 77 -0.77 -6.99 6.17
N TRP A 78 -1.93 -7.31 5.59
CA TRP A 78 -3.20 -6.72 6.01
C TRP A 78 -3.67 -7.22 7.38
N TRP A 79 -3.34 -8.46 7.76
CA TRP A 79 -3.61 -8.98 9.10
C TRP A 79 -2.87 -8.18 10.18
N PHE A 80 -1.57 -7.89 9.94
CA PHE A 80 -0.76 -7.05 10.82
C PHE A 80 -1.27 -5.61 10.85
N ALA A 81 -1.51 -5.02 9.67
CA ALA A 81 -1.99 -3.66 9.56
C ALA A 81 -3.30 -3.45 10.35
N LYS A 82 -4.25 -4.39 10.28
CA LYS A 82 -5.48 -4.32 11.06
C LYS A 82 -5.24 -4.30 12.57
N ARG A 83 -4.26 -5.05 13.06
CA ARG A 83 -4.02 -5.27 14.51
C ARG A 83 -3.10 -4.24 15.14
N PHE A 84 -2.11 -3.75 14.40
CA PHE A 84 -1.03 -2.93 14.95
C PHE A 84 -1.01 -1.49 14.46
N LEU A 85 -1.75 -1.17 13.38
CA LEU A 85 -1.83 0.19 12.83
C LEU A 85 -3.19 0.84 13.13
N HIS A 86 -3.77 0.63 14.31
CA HIS A 86 -5.00 1.31 14.73
C HIS A 86 -4.84 2.84 14.64
N PRO A 87 -5.83 3.62 14.17
CA PRO A 87 -5.67 5.06 13.92
C PRO A 87 -5.13 5.86 15.11
N SER A 88 -5.53 5.51 16.34
CA SER A 88 -5.01 6.15 17.57
C SER A 88 -3.54 5.81 17.87
N VAL A 89 -3.06 4.63 17.45
CA VAL A 89 -1.66 4.20 17.65
C VAL A 89 -0.74 4.93 16.67
N VAL A 90 -1.18 5.09 15.42
CA VAL A 90 -0.40 5.72 14.35
C VAL A 90 -0.72 7.21 14.16
N ALA A 91 -1.47 7.82 15.08
CA ALA A 91 -1.94 9.21 14.99
C ALA A 91 -0.81 10.25 14.90
N ILE A 92 0.41 9.88 15.29
CA ILE A 92 1.59 10.75 15.22
C ILE A 92 2.16 10.88 13.80
N TYR A 93 1.81 9.97 12.88
CA TYR A 93 2.33 9.97 11.51
C TYR A 93 1.36 10.70 10.60
N ASP A 94 1.88 11.57 9.73
CA ASP A 94 1.12 12.24 8.68
C ASP A 94 0.88 11.29 7.49
N PHE A 95 1.85 10.41 7.22
CA PHE A 95 1.83 9.46 6.12
C PHE A 95 2.20 8.04 6.57
N ILE A 96 1.54 7.03 5.99
CA ILE A 96 1.75 5.62 6.28
C ILE A 96 1.99 4.89 4.97
N PHE A 97 3.20 4.36 4.81
CA PHE A 97 3.61 3.48 3.72
C PHE A 97 3.36 2.04 4.19
N LEU A 98 2.50 1.30 3.49
CA LEU A 98 2.19 -0.09 3.81
C LEU A 98 2.63 -1.00 2.66
N TRP A 99 3.90 -1.35 2.63
CA TRP A 99 4.57 -1.90 1.45
C TRP A 99 4.85 -3.39 1.57
N ASP A 100 4.94 -4.05 0.41
CA ASP A 100 5.53 -5.38 0.28
C ASP A 100 7.07 -5.29 0.26
N GLU A 101 7.73 -6.41 0.57
CA GLU A 101 9.17 -6.47 0.78
C GLU A 101 10.01 -6.72 -0.48
N ASP A 102 9.39 -6.88 -1.65
CA ASP A 102 10.02 -7.22 -2.93
C ASP A 102 10.04 -6.04 -3.92
N LEU A 103 10.06 -4.82 -3.38
CA LEU A 103 10.18 -3.57 -4.13
C LEU A 103 11.64 -3.06 -4.13
N GLY A 104 12.20 -2.83 -5.31
CA GLY A 104 13.47 -2.13 -5.52
C GLY A 104 13.26 -0.61 -5.50
N VAL A 105 14.04 0.11 -4.71
CA VAL A 105 13.83 1.53 -4.39
C VAL A 105 14.98 2.45 -4.84
N GLU A 106 15.80 2.00 -5.77
CA GLU A 106 16.97 2.74 -6.26
C GLU A 106 16.59 4.15 -6.72
N ASN A 107 15.48 4.27 -7.44
CA ASN A 107 14.97 5.52 -8.03
C ASN A 107 13.87 6.21 -7.20
N PHE A 108 13.75 5.84 -5.93
CA PHE A 108 12.74 6.36 -5.02
C PHE A 108 13.37 7.14 -3.87
N ASP A 109 12.87 8.33 -3.59
CA ASP A 109 13.22 9.14 -2.42
C ASP A 109 11.95 9.42 -1.58
N PRO A 110 11.86 8.94 -0.32
CA PRO A 110 10.64 9.05 0.48
C PRO A 110 10.27 10.48 0.85
N ARG A 111 11.24 11.39 0.95
CA ARG A 111 10.97 12.80 1.24
C ARG A 111 10.40 13.50 0.01
N ARG A 112 11.03 13.35 -1.15
CA ARG A 112 10.51 13.89 -2.41
C ARG A 112 9.14 13.32 -2.73
N TYR A 113 8.90 12.04 -2.44
CA TYR A 113 7.60 11.41 -2.61
C TYR A 113 6.50 12.11 -1.79
N ILE A 114 6.75 12.35 -0.50
CA ILE A 114 5.81 13.07 0.37
C ILE A 114 5.60 14.51 -0.10
N ASP A 115 6.67 15.22 -0.48
CA ASP A 115 6.56 16.58 -1.03
C ASP A 115 5.62 16.62 -2.24
N ILE A 116 5.68 15.59 -3.09
CA ILE A 116 4.76 15.43 -4.23
C ILE A 116 3.34 15.19 -3.75
N MET A 117 3.11 14.23 -2.85
CA MET A 117 1.78 13.95 -2.30
C MET A 117 1.11 15.22 -1.77
N VAL A 118 1.85 16.01 -0.99
CA VAL A 118 1.36 17.27 -0.40
C VAL A 118 1.08 18.30 -1.50
N SER A 119 2.03 18.52 -2.43
CA SER A 119 1.87 19.51 -3.49
C SER A 119 0.73 19.21 -4.46
N GLU A 120 0.43 17.93 -4.66
CA GLU A 120 -0.60 17.43 -5.57
C GLU A 120 -1.95 17.18 -4.86
N GLY A 121 -2.01 17.43 -3.55
CA GLY A 121 -3.20 17.22 -2.72
C GLY A 121 -3.67 15.77 -2.66
N LEU A 122 -2.75 14.81 -2.83
CA LEU A 122 -3.02 13.37 -2.85
C LEU A 122 -3.13 12.81 -1.43
N GLU A 123 -4.02 11.85 -1.25
CA GLU A 123 -4.25 11.19 0.05
C GLU A 123 -4.03 9.69 0.02
N ILE A 124 -4.16 9.07 -1.16
CA ILE A 124 -3.89 7.64 -1.36
C ILE A 124 -3.05 7.52 -2.62
N THR A 125 -1.84 6.99 -2.50
CA THR A 125 -0.92 6.94 -3.62
C THR A 125 -0.13 5.63 -3.64
N GLN A 126 0.57 5.40 -4.74
CA GLN A 126 1.68 4.46 -4.79
C GLN A 126 2.77 5.01 -5.71
N PRO A 127 4.05 4.61 -5.54
CA PRO A 127 5.06 4.87 -6.56
C PRO A 127 4.71 4.12 -7.85
N ALA A 128 5.07 4.71 -8.99
CA ALA A 128 4.93 4.02 -10.26
C ALA A 128 5.92 2.84 -10.37
N LEU A 129 5.60 1.88 -11.23
CA LEU A 129 6.45 0.76 -11.55
C LEU A 129 7.23 1.01 -12.81
N ASP A 130 8.54 0.75 -12.75
CA ASP A 130 9.36 0.78 -13.95
C ASP A 130 8.94 -0.37 -14.90
N PRO A 131 8.48 -0.07 -16.13
CA PRO A 131 7.98 -1.09 -17.05
C PRO A 131 9.08 -1.99 -17.62
N ASP A 132 10.33 -1.52 -17.61
CA ASP A 132 11.45 -2.20 -18.25
C ASP A 132 12.16 -3.14 -17.25
N LEU A 133 12.12 -2.81 -15.96
CA LEU A 133 12.80 -3.55 -14.88
C LEU A 133 11.88 -4.43 -14.04
N SER A 134 10.59 -4.10 -13.93
CA SER A 134 9.66 -4.88 -13.10
C SER A 134 9.30 -6.19 -13.79
N THR A 135 9.34 -7.29 -13.04
CA THR A 135 9.09 -8.65 -13.56
C THR A 135 7.60 -9.01 -13.55
N ASP A 136 6.82 -8.36 -12.69
CA ASP A 136 5.39 -8.59 -12.55
C ASP A 136 4.62 -7.26 -12.47
N ILE A 137 3.75 -7.02 -13.45
CA ILE A 137 2.87 -5.84 -13.50
C ILE A 137 1.47 -6.32 -13.86
N HIS A 138 0.54 -6.21 -12.92
CA HIS A 138 -0.81 -6.70 -13.09
C HIS A 138 -1.77 -5.65 -13.68
N HIS A 139 -1.57 -4.38 -13.34
CA HIS A 139 -2.50 -3.30 -13.67
C HIS A 139 -1.80 -2.16 -14.39
N ARG A 140 -2.33 -1.76 -15.55
CA ARG A 140 -1.69 -0.76 -16.42
C ARG A 140 -1.53 0.61 -15.77
N ILE A 141 -2.42 0.99 -14.86
CA ILE A 141 -2.35 2.25 -14.09
C ILE A 141 -1.16 2.30 -13.13
N THR A 142 -0.49 1.18 -12.83
CA THR A 142 0.70 1.22 -11.98
C THR A 142 1.97 1.52 -12.79
N ILE A 143 1.90 1.44 -14.13
CA ILE A 143 3.04 1.61 -15.01
C ILE A 143 3.46 3.08 -15.04
N ARG A 144 4.76 3.31 -14.86
CA ARG A 144 5.36 4.64 -14.94
C ARG A 144 5.13 5.31 -16.28
N ASN A 145 4.55 6.49 -16.22
CA ASN A 145 4.53 7.43 -17.32
C ASN A 145 5.71 8.39 -17.21
N LYS A 146 6.73 8.18 -18.06
CA LYS A 146 7.98 8.97 -18.05
C LYS A 146 7.77 10.46 -18.39
N MET A 147 6.60 10.86 -18.86
CA MET A 147 6.27 12.25 -19.25
C MET A 147 5.55 13.05 -18.16
N THR A 148 5.07 12.40 -17.09
CA THR A 148 4.30 13.05 -16.04
C THR A 148 5.00 12.96 -14.69
N LYS A 149 4.60 13.83 -13.77
CA LYS A 149 5.00 13.76 -12.36
C LYS A 149 4.10 12.81 -11.58
N VAL A 150 2.80 12.87 -11.88
CA VAL A 150 1.73 12.04 -11.31
C VAL A 150 0.72 11.77 -12.42
N HIS A 151 0.14 10.58 -12.43
CA HIS A 151 -1.07 10.30 -13.18
C HIS A 151 -2.12 9.65 -12.27
N ARG A 152 -3.39 9.92 -12.58
CA ARG A 152 -4.54 9.44 -11.79
C ARG A 152 -5.45 8.54 -12.62
N ARG A 153 -5.14 8.34 -13.90
CA ARG A 153 -5.93 7.55 -14.82
C ARG A 153 -5.13 7.01 -15.99
N VAL A 154 -5.65 5.97 -16.61
CA VAL A 154 -5.12 5.37 -17.84
C VAL A 154 -6.22 5.13 -18.87
N TYR A 155 -5.80 4.99 -20.12
CA TYR A 155 -6.64 4.54 -21.22
C TYR A 155 -6.19 3.16 -21.70
N ASP A 156 -7.14 2.27 -21.92
CA ASP A 156 -6.90 0.94 -22.46
C ASP A 156 -8.10 0.47 -23.27
N ASN A 157 -7.85 -0.08 -24.45
CA ASN A 157 -8.87 -0.58 -25.38
C ASN A 157 -8.76 -2.11 -25.54
N ARG A 158 -8.03 -2.81 -24.66
CA ARG A 158 -7.91 -4.28 -24.69
C ARG A 158 -9.22 -4.94 -24.29
N SER A 159 -9.48 -6.14 -24.81
CA SER A 159 -10.69 -6.91 -24.53
C SER A 159 -10.87 -7.26 -23.04
N SER A 160 -9.78 -7.35 -22.27
CA SER A 160 -9.80 -7.63 -20.84
C SER A 160 -10.14 -6.41 -19.97
N MET A 161 -10.00 -5.19 -20.50
CA MET A 161 -10.20 -3.95 -19.75
C MET A 161 -10.40 -2.77 -20.70
N ASN A 162 -11.56 -2.11 -20.61
CA ASN A 162 -11.90 -0.92 -21.40
C ASN A 162 -11.90 0.32 -20.49
N CYS A 163 -10.81 1.10 -20.54
CA CYS A 163 -10.71 2.38 -19.85
C CYS A 163 -10.90 3.53 -20.84
N SER A 164 -12.05 4.19 -20.75
CA SER A 164 -12.44 5.34 -21.56
C SER A 164 -12.56 6.61 -20.71
N ASP A 165 -13.02 7.71 -21.31
CA ASP A 165 -13.34 8.95 -20.59
C ASP A 165 -14.45 8.77 -19.56
N ASP A 166 -15.35 7.81 -19.77
CA ASP A 166 -16.46 7.48 -18.87
C ASP A 166 -16.02 6.62 -17.68
N SER A 167 -14.81 6.04 -17.71
CA SER A 167 -14.30 5.17 -16.66
C SER A 167 -13.81 5.98 -15.44
N LYS A 168 -14.74 6.37 -14.56
CA LYS A 168 -14.46 7.18 -13.35
C LYS A 168 -14.00 6.37 -12.12
N GLY A 169 -13.80 5.07 -12.26
CA GLY A 169 -13.49 4.19 -11.14
C GLY A 169 -12.31 3.26 -11.35
N PRO A 170 -11.94 2.53 -10.28
CA PRO A 170 -10.98 1.46 -10.35
C PRO A 170 -11.29 0.43 -11.44
N PRO A 171 -10.26 -0.18 -12.05
CA PRO A 171 -8.84 0.19 -11.97
C PRO A 171 -8.42 1.34 -12.91
N CYS A 172 -9.35 2.01 -13.62
CA CYS A 172 -9.01 2.99 -14.65
C CYS A 172 -8.65 4.38 -14.13
N THR A 173 -9.31 4.83 -13.06
CA THR A 173 -9.18 6.19 -12.51
C THR A 173 -9.20 6.15 -10.99
N GLY A 174 -8.34 6.94 -10.34
CA GLY A 174 -8.32 7.12 -8.89
C GLY A 174 -8.07 5.82 -8.12
N TRP A 175 -7.09 5.03 -8.57
CA TRP A 175 -6.79 3.71 -8.04
C TRP A 175 -5.29 3.47 -7.89
N VAL A 176 -4.93 2.68 -6.86
CA VAL A 176 -3.58 2.19 -6.60
C VAL A 176 -3.65 0.72 -6.20
N GLU A 177 -2.60 -0.03 -6.45
CA GLU A 177 -2.53 -1.45 -6.13
C GLU A 177 -2.17 -1.67 -4.66
N GLY A 178 -2.60 -2.81 -4.11
CA GLY A 178 -2.39 -3.15 -2.71
C GLY A 178 -0.93 -3.40 -2.31
N MET A 179 0.04 -3.45 -3.23
CA MET A 179 1.42 -3.82 -2.91
C MET A 179 2.27 -2.69 -2.32
N ALA A 180 2.14 -1.46 -2.85
CA ALA A 180 2.93 -0.30 -2.43
C ALA A 180 2.08 0.94 -2.04
N PRO A 181 0.91 0.79 -1.40
CA PRO A 181 0.07 1.93 -1.09
C PRO A 181 0.70 2.82 0.00
N VAL A 182 0.43 4.12 -0.12
CA VAL A 182 0.78 5.16 0.82
C VAL A 182 -0.49 5.95 1.14
N PHE A 183 -0.75 6.16 2.42
CA PHE A 183 -1.96 6.81 2.90
C PHE A 183 -1.62 8.05 3.69
N SER A 184 -2.39 9.12 3.50
CA SER A 184 -2.47 10.20 4.49
C SER A 184 -3.11 9.69 5.79
N ARG A 185 -2.88 10.39 6.90
CA ARG A 185 -3.53 10.08 8.18
C ARG A 185 -5.06 10.01 8.07
N ALA A 186 -5.66 10.93 7.32
CA ALA A 186 -7.11 10.98 7.13
C ALA A 186 -7.62 9.75 6.36
N ALA A 187 -6.96 9.42 5.24
CA ALA A 187 -7.31 8.25 4.45
C ALA A 187 -7.10 6.95 5.24
N TRP A 188 -5.98 6.82 5.95
CA TRP A 188 -5.71 5.63 6.77
C TRP A 188 -6.76 5.39 7.84
N LYS A 189 -7.28 6.46 8.48
CA LYS A 189 -8.35 6.32 9.47
C LYS A 189 -9.58 5.63 8.87
N CYS A 190 -9.96 5.97 7.64
CA CYS A 190 -11.05 5.28 6.95
C CYS A 190 -10.64 3.85 6.52
N VAL A 191 -9.47 3.70 5.88
CA VAL A 191 -8.99 2.41 5.36
C VAL A 191 -8.89 1.37 6.48
N TRP A 192 -8.45 1.76 7.66
CA TRP A 192 -8.38 0.85 8.80
C TRP A 192 -9.74 0.27 9.20
N HIS A 193 -10.82 1.05 9.08
CA HIS A 193 -12.19 0.57 9.33
C HIS A 193 -12.72 -0.28 8.17
N LEU A 194 -12.26 -0.01 6.95
CA LEU A 194 -12.59 -0.83 5.77
C LEU A 194 -11.98 -2.24 5.84
N ILE A 195 -10.78 -2.39 6.41
CA ILE A 195 -10.14 -3.70 6.61
C ILE A 195 -10.95 -4.52 7.63
N GLN A 196 -11.42 -5.70 7.21
CA GLN A 196 -12.17 -6.63 8.04
C GLN A 196 -11.24 -7.47 8.93
N ASN A 197 -11.66 -7.79 10.17
CA ASN A 197 -10.81 -8.46 11.16
C ASN A 197 -10.37 -9.88 10.76
N ASP A 198 -11.20 -10.55 9.97
CA ASP A 198 -11.01 -11.91 9.45
C ASP A 198 -10.44 -11.94 8.04
N LEU A 199 -10.21 -10.78 7.42
CA LEU A 199 -9.55 -10.67 6.13
C LEU A 199 -8.04 -10.70 6.32
N ILE A 200 -7.41 -11.66 5.65
CA ILE A 200 -5.99 -11.95 5.78
C ILE A 200 -5.27 -11.45 4.53
N HIS A 201 -5.72 -11.82 3.33
CA HIS A 201 -4.97 -11.51 2.10
C HIS A 201 -5.14 -10.07 1.61
N GLY A 202 -6.30 -9.46 1.84
CA GLY A 202 -6.61 -8.09 1.40
C GLY A 202 -6.73 -7.91 -0.10
N TRP A 203 -6.75 -8.99 -0.88
CA TRP A 203 -6.95 -8.92 -2.32
C TRP A 203 -8.32 -8.35 -2.66
N GLY A 204 -8.36 -7.37 -3.57
CA GLY A 204 -9.56 -6.63 -3.96
C GLY A 204 -9.99 -5.52 -3.00
N LEU A 205 -9.31 -5.35 -1.85
CA LEU A 205 -9.51 -4.19 -0.97
C LEU A 205 -9.13 -2.87 -1.68
N ASP A 206 -8.10 -2.92 -2.51
CA ASP A 206 -7.62 -1.85 -3.39
C ASP A 206 -8.72 -1.24 -4.26
N MET A 207 -9.70 -2.04 -4.69
CA MET A 207 -10.88 -1.55 -5.44
C MET A 207 -11.79 -0.64 -4.62
N LYS A 208 -11.65 -0.61 -3.29
CA LYS A 208 -12.46 0.22 -2.38
C LYS A 208 -11.66 1.28 -1.64
N LEU A 209 -10.32 1.28 -1.73
CA LEU A 209 -9.48 2.29 -1.06
C LEU A 209 -9.86 3.72 -1.46
N GLY A 210 -10.26 3.96 -2.71
CA GLY A 210 -10.66 5.29 -3.18
C GLY A 210 -11.83 5.92 -2.43
N TYR A 211 -12.71 5.14 -1.78
CA TYR A 211 -13.78 5.68 -0.92
C TYR A 211 -13.24 6.35 0.36
N CYS A 212 -11.98 6.09 0.72
CA CYS A 212 -11.34 6.68 1.89
C CYS A 212 -10.58 7.97 1.60
N ALA A 213 -10.53 8.42 0.36
CA ALA A 213 -10.03 9.76 0.04
C ALA A 213 -11.04 10.83 0.49
N GLN A 214 -10.58 11.94 1.03
CA GLN A 214 -11.45 13.07 1.36
C GLN A 214 -11.76 13.86 0.07
N GLY A 215 -12.84 13.46 -0.62
CA GLY A 215 -13.31 14.07 -1.86
C GLY A 215 -13.27 13.11 -3.05
N ASP A 216 -13.16 13.67 -4.26
CA ASP A 216 -13.14 12.87 -5.48
C ASP A 216 -11.84 12.05 -5.59
N ARG A 217 -11.97 10.72 -5.69
CA ARG A 217 -10.84 9.81 -5.90
C ARG A 217 -10.07 10.11 -7.18
N ALA A 218 -10.72 10.66 -8.21
CA ALA A 218 -10.07 11.03 -9.46
C ALA A 218 -9.05 12.18 -9.29
N GLU A 219 -9.13 12.93 -8.19
CA GLU A 219 -8.21 14.02 -7.84
C GLU A 219 -7.27 13.63 -6.69
N LYS A 220 -7.79 12.87 -5.72
CA LYS A 220 -7.09 12.56 -4.46
C LYS A 220 -6.28 11.27 -4.49
N VAL A 221 -6.50 10.41 -5.48
CA VAL A 221 -5.83 9.10 -5.60
C VAL A 221 -5.02 9.05 -6.89
N GLY A 222 -3.77 8.60 -6.81
CA GLY A 222 -2.91 8.58 -7.99
C GLY A 222 -1.57 7.87 -7.82
N VAL A 223 -0.91 7.67 -8.95
CA VAL A 223 0.41 7.04 -9.06
C VAL A 223 1.44 8.14 -9.30
N ILE A 224 2.50 8.15 -8.49
CA ILE A 224 3.58 9.14 -8.59
C ILE A 224 4.67 8.58 -9.51
N ASP A 225 4.82 9.20 -10.69
CA ASP A 225 5.70 8.74 -11.79
C ASP A 225 7.17 9.14 -11.61
N SER A 226 7.41 10.27 -10.96
CA SER A 226 8.76 10.81 -10.79
C SER A 226 9.54 10.14 -9.66
N GLU A 227 8.86 9.39 -8.79
CA GLU A 227 9.42 8.62 -7.68
C GLU A 227 8.91 7.19 -7.80
N TYR A 228 9.69 6.34 -8.49
CA TYR A 228 9.24 5.04 -8.97
C TYR A 228 10.09 3.91 -8.41
N VAL A 229 9.50 2.72 -8.39
CA VAL A 229 10.09 1.50 -7.84
C VAL A 229 10.10 0.38 -8.88
N VAL A 230 10.82 -0.70 -8.58
CA VAL A 230 10.88 -1.91 -9.38
C VAL A 230 10.21 -3.04 -8.63
N HIS A 231 9.16 -3.65 -9.19
CA HIS A 231 8.53 -4.82 -8.57
C HIS A 231 9.27 -6.10 -9.00
N GLN A 232 9.89 -6.78 -8.05
CA GLN A 232 10.72 -7.97 -8.31
C GLN A 232 9.90 -9.26 -8.41
N GLY A 233 8.63 -9.25 -7.98
CA GLY A 233 7.70 -10.37 -8.09
C GLY A 233 8.18 -11.60 -7.31
N ILE A 234 8.81 -11.38 -6.15
CA ILE A 234 9.40 -12.46 -5.35
C ILE A 234 8.33 -13.02 -4.43
N PRO A 235 7.95 -14.31 -4.57
CA PRO A 235 6.92 -14.90 -3.72
C PRO A 235 7.39 -15.01 -2.27
N SER A 236 6.90 -14.13 -1.39
CA SER A 236 7.27 -14.06 0.03
C SER A 236 6.45 -15.01 0.93
N LEU A 237 5.19 -15.26 0.57
CA LEU A 237 4.29 -16.19 1.27
C LEU A 237 4.42 -17.62 0.69
N GLY A 238 5.41 -18.39 1.16
CA GLY A 238 5.62 -19.76 0.63
C GLY A 238 6.61 -20.70 1.34
N GLY A 239 7.32 -20.27 2.39
CA GLY A 239 8.35 -21.10 3.01
C GLY A 239 9.63 -21.21 2.16
N PRO A 240 10.68 -21.89 2.66
CA PRO A 240 12.06 -21.64 2.23
C PRO A 240 12.28 -21.86 0.74
N SER A 241 13.05 -20.93 0.15
CA SER A 241 13.47 -20.93 -1.24
C SER A 241 14.50 -22.03 -1.51
N ASP A 242 14.06 -23.28 -1.57
CA ASP A 242 14.86 -24.30 -2.24
C ASP A 242 14.68 -24.17 -3.74
N THR A 243 15.70 -23.56 -4.37
CA THR A 243 15.91 -23.48 -5.81
C THR A 243 16.13 -24.89 -6.37
N SER A 244 15.07 -25.69 -6.49
CA SER A 244 15.05 -26.85 -7.37
C SER A 244 13.60 -27.12 -7.78
N LYS A 245 13.33 -27.05 -9.10
CA LYS A 245 12.09 -27.42 -9.80
C LYS A 245 10.83 -27.39 -8.93
N LEU A 246 10.03 -26.31 -9.01
CA LEU A 246 8.71 -26.14 -8.37
C LEU A 246 8.03 -27.50 -8.14
N PRO A 247 8.10 -28.08 -6.93
CA PRO A 247 7.52 -29.38 -6.67
C PRO A 247 6.02 -29.28 -6.90
N ARG A 248 5.34 -30.33 -7.38
CA ARG A 248 3.87 -30.35 -7.57
C ARG A 248 3.11 -29.78 -6.36
N ARG A 249 3.65 -29.98 -5.16
CA ARG A 249 3.15 -29.47 -3.87
C ARG A 249 3.14 -27.93 -3.76
N SER A 250 4.08 -27.23 -4.39
CA SER A 250 4.14 -25.75 -4.42
C SER A 250 3.08 -25.14 -5.34
N LEU A 251 2.81 -25.78 -6.49
CA LEU A 251 1.73 -25.39 -7.40
C LEU A 251 0.35 -25.58 -6.74
N ASP A 252 0.21 -26.68 -5.99
CA ASP A 252 -0.98 -27.00 -5.20
C ASP A 252 -1.22 -25.94 -4.11
N LEU A 253 -0.16 -25.56 -3.35
CA LEU A 253 -0.26 -24.52 -2.33
C LEU A 253 -0.65 -23.15 -2.90
N ARG A 254 -0.05 -22.71 -4.02
CA ARG A 254 -0.45 -21.46 -4.68
C ARG A 254 -1.90 -21.48 -5.14
N THR A 255 -2.38 -22.62 -5.61
CA THR A 255 -3.78 -22.80 -6.00
C THR A 255 -4.70 -22.69 -4.80
N HIS A 256 -4.33 -23.29 -3.66
CA HIS A 256 -5.06 -23.15 -2.40
C HIS A 256 -5.10 -21.71 -1.89
N ILE A 257 -3.95 -21.00 -1.92
CA ILE A 257 -3.88 -19.57 -1.56
C ILE A 257 -4.81 -18.76 -2.45
N ARG A 258 -4.72 -18.92 -3.78
CA ARG A 258 -5.62 -18.21 -4.72
C ARG A 258 -7.09 -18.51 -4.45
N ARG A 259 -7.46 -19.76 -4.20
CA ARG A 259 -8.84 -20.15 -3.85
C ARG A 259 -9.30 -19.48 -2.56
N GLN A 260 -8.44 -19.43 -1.55
CA GLN A 260 -8.75 -18.75 -0.29
C GLN A 260 -8.89 -17.24 -0.50
N SER A 261 -7.97 -16.59 -1.21
CA SER A 261 -8.05 -15.17 -1.54
C SER A 261 -9.34 -14.83 -2.30
N SER A 262 -9.75 -15.66 -3.26
CA SER A 262 -11.03 -15.48 -3.97
C SER A 262 -12.23 -15.61 -3.04
N ALA A 263 -12.21 -16.57 -2.11
CA ALA A 263 -13.30 -16.74 -1.13
C ALA A 263 -13.36 -15.59 -0.11
N GLU A 264 -12.22 -15.05 0.31
CA GLU A 264 -12.15 -13.85 1.16
C GLU A 264 -12.68 -12.61 0.42
N LEU A 265 -12.32 -12.43 -0.86
CA LEU A 265 -12.83 -11.35 -1.70
C LEU A 265 -14.35 -11.42 -1.88
N GLU A 266 -14.91 -12.61 -2.11
CA GLU A 266 -16.36 -12.77 -2.25
C GLU A 266 -17.10 -12.35 -0.97
N LYS A 267 -16.64 -12.83 0.19
CA LYS A 267 -17.19 -12.41 1.49
C LYS A 267 -17.06 -10.90 1.73
N PHE A 268 -15.95 -10.30 1.31
CA PHE A 268 -15.76 -8.86 1.41
C PHE A 268 -16.81 -8.12 0.58
N LYS A 269 -17.05 -8.55 -0.67
CA LYS A 269 -18.08 -7.97 -1.55
C LYS A 269 -19.48 -8.12 -0.96
N GLU A 270 -19.85 -9.32 -0.52
CA GLU A 270 -21.14 -9.58 0.12
C GLU A 270 -21.39 -8.64 1.30
N ARG A 271 -20.38 -8.44 2.16
CA ARG A 271 -20.46 -7.55 3.32
C ARG A 271 -20.53 -6.08 2.92
N TRP A 272 -19.75 -5.66 1.92
CA TRP A 272 -19.81 -4.31 1.38
C TRP A 272 -21.20 -4.01 0.83
N GLU A 273 -21.72 -4.87 -0.05
CA GLU A 273 -23.05 -4.71 -0.63
C GLU A 273 -24.16 -4.76 0.41
N LYS A 274 -24.00 -5.62 1.44
CA LYS A 274 -24.93 -5.64 2.57
C LYS A 274 -24.92 -4.32 3.34
N ALA A 275 -23.74 -3.78 3.67
CA ALA A 275 -23.62 -2.50 4.36
C ALA A 275 -24.24 -1.36 3.55
N VAL A 276 -24.00 -1.33 2.24
CA VAL A 276 -24.63 -0.40 1.29
C VAL A 276 -26.17 -0.50 1.32
N ARG A 277 -26.72 -1.73 1.34
CA ARG A 277 -28.17 -1.93 1.35
C ARG A 277 -28.84 -1.62 2.70
N GLU A 278 -28.11 -1.77 3.80
CA GLU A 278 -28.65 -1.59 5.16
C GLU A 278 -28.51 -0.15 5.68
N ASP A 279 -27.69 0.67 5.03
CA ASP A 279 -27.53 2.09 5.34
C ASP A 279 -28.45 2.93 4.43
N ASP A 280 -29.65 3.24 4.93
CA ASP A 280 -30.67 4.00 4.20
C ASP A 280 -30.21 5.42 3.80
N GLU A 281 -29.19 5.97 4.46
CA GLU A 281 -28.60 7.28 4.16
C GLU A 281 -27.39 7.19 3.23
N TRP A 282 -26.96 5.97 2.87
CA TRP A 282 -25.81 5.78 2.01
C TRP A 282 -26.13 6.16 0.56
N MET A 283 -25.33 7.10 0.05
CA MET A 283 -25.29 7.48 -1.35
C MET A 283 -23.87 7.23 -1.86
N ASP A 284 -23.72 6.48 -2.95
CA ASP A 284 -22.39 6.31 -3.54
C ASP A 284 -21.90 7.67 -4.05
N PRO A 285 -20.80 8.24 -3.49
CA PRO A 285 -20.28 9.52 -3.95
C PRO A 285 -19.71 9.46 -5.37
N PHE A 286 -19.62 8.27 -5.97
CA PHE A 286 -19.11 8.04 -7.32
C PHE A 286 -20.15 7.48 -8.29
N ASP A 287 -21.40 7.26 -7.86
CA ASP A 287 -22.50 7.02 -8.78
C ASP A 287 -22.90 8.37 -9.40
N ALA A 288 -22.75 8.47 -10.72
CA ALA A 288 -23.17 9.62 -11.52
C ALA A 288 -24.54 9.38 -12.16
#